data_AF-A0A961WAX3-F1
#
_entry.id   AF-A0A961WAX3-F1
#
_cell.length_a   1.000
_cell.length_b   1.000
_cell.length_c   1.000
_cell.angle_alpha   90.00
_cell.angle_beta   90.00
_cell.angle_gamma   90.00
#
_symmetry.space_group_name_H-M   'P 1'
#
loop_
_entity.id
_entity.type
_entity.pdbx_description
1 polymer ?
#
loop_
_entity_poly.entity_id
_entity_poly.type
_entity_poly.pdbx_seq_one_letter_code
_entity_poly.pdbx_strand_id
1 'polypeptide(L)'
;MWLWKILPGSIQSPPPRKPTKGDEIRARIEANRRKRLAIAESMKAEAGVVEHNVWEHEFAGLAELENGRIHSPEGRNMRQLYIVAHECGHIFLHTSEPGIRLPTHVMELEAETYAHHAFRQHGMRVPRDVTEFARDYVASWIARDREAGCAIDQRALDFAMGVRSPFEPLRMVPSAWQHGRVEEDVVFAEERSTATETVNVDELNAIHEQIMQAGRRRKRHWLAGIGAFLSELGGWLWRSANHVAWGMSLYVMARISAPLTGLPLDGVKPDGDVWPLICSAAAAGLVWAGFAISVEIALWGRRYRRLPATRENWSRRHSRSVAFAVKSGAVAYDNNPRYRPTGGKR
;
A
#
# COMPACT_ATOMS: atom_id res chain seq x y z
N MET A 1 -68.60 -9.04 39.14
CA MET A 1 -67.88 -9.40 37.91
C MET A 1 -67.33 -8.11 37.29
N TRP A 2 -66.14 -7.67 37.72
CA TRP A 2 -65.49 -6.43 37.25
C TRP A 2 -64.31 -6.81 36.36
N LEU A 3 -64.58 -7.09 35.09
CA LEU A 3 -63.56 -7.25 34.07
C LEU A 3 -63.08 -5.86 33.65
N TRP A 4 -62.01 -5.36 34.28
CA TRP A 4 -61.35 -4.13 33.82
C TRP A 4 -60.68 -4.38 32.46
N LYS A 5 -61.13 -3.63 31.44
CA LYS A 5 -60.49 -3.49 30.14
C LYS A 5 -59.08 -2.95 30.34
N ILE A 6 -58.06 -3.80 30.27
CA ILE A 6 -56.68 -3.37 30.02
C ILE A 6 -56.64 -2.94 28.56
N LEU A 7 -56.85 -1.65 28.30
CA LEU A 7 -56.50 -1.06 27.00
C LEU A 7 -55.00 -1.28 26.81
N PRO A 8 -54.55 -1.80 25.66
CA PRO A 8 -53.12 -1.87 25.37
C PRO A 8 -52.58 -0.44 25.41
N GLY A 9 -51.88 -0.13 26.51
CA GLY A 9 -51.26 1.17 26.69
C GLY A 9 -50.38 1.44 25.49
N SER A 10 -50.59 2.58 24.83
CA SER A 10 -49.79 3.01 23.70
C SER A 10 -48.33 2.90 24.09
N ILE A 11 -47.61 1.92 23.53
CA ILE A 11 -46.17 1.80 23.69
C ILE A 11 -45.59 3.03 23.00
N GLN A 12 -45.40 4.11 23.77
CA GLN A 12 -44.71 5.29 23.28
C GLN A 12 -43.29 4.82 22.96
N SER A 13 -42.94 4.83 21.69
CA SER A 13 -41.57 4.51 21.28
C SER A 13 -40.63 5.45 22.03
N PRO A 14 -39.50 4.94 22.54
CA PRO A 14 -38.54 5.79 23.23
C PRO A 14 -38.11 6.93 22.28
N PRO A 15 -37.87 8.14 22.81
CA PRO A 15 -37.43 9.25 21.98
C PRO A 15 -36.11 8.88 21.28
N PRO A 16 -35.90 9.36 20.04
CA PRO A 16 -34.68 9.07 19.31
C PRO A 16 -33.45 9.52 20.10
N ARG A 17 -32.45 8.64 20.20
CA ARG A 17 -31.18 8.97 20.86
C ARG A 17 -30.46 10.07 20.07
N LYS A 18 -29.87 11.04 20.77
CA LYS A 18 -29.01 12.06 20.14
C LYS A 18 -27.79 11.37 19.50
N PRO A 19 -27.38 11.78 18.29
CA PRO A 19 -26.22 11.21 17.63
C PRO A 19 -24.95 11.47 18.45
N THR A 20 -24.06 10.47 18.47
CA THR A 20 -22.76 10.56 19.13
C THR A 20 -21.71 11.07 18.15
N LYS A 21 -20.56 11.55 18.67
CA LYS A 21 -19.37 11.87 17.84
C LYS A 21 -18.93 10.70 16.95
N GLY A 22 -19.13 9.46 17.42
CA GLY A 22 -18.84 8.26 16.62
C GLY A 22 -19.77 8.10 15.42
N ASP A 23 -21.04 8.48 15.57
CA ASP A 23 -22.02 8.47 14.47
C ASP A 23 -21.65 9.51 13.40
N GLU A 24 -21.24 10.72 13.81
CA GLU A 24 -20.77 11.77 12.90
C GLU A 24 -19.54 11.32 12.09
N ILE A 25 -18.57 10.65 12.75
CA ILE A 25 -17.37 10.13 12.08
C ILE A 25 -17.75 9.05 11.05
N ARG A 26 -18.62 8.11 11.41
CA ARG A 26 -19.11 7.07 10.49
C ARG A 26 -19.85 7.67 9.31
N ALA A 27 -20.73 8.64 9.56
CA ALA A 27 -21.46 9.35 8.51
C ALA A 27 -20.51 10.06 7.54
N ARG A 28 -19.46 10.70 8.04
CA ARG A 28 -18.44 11.37 7.21
C ARG A 28 -17.62 10.37 6.39
N ILE A 29 -17.23 9.24 6.97
CA ILE A 29 -16.51 8.17 6.24
C ILE A 29 -17.37 7.65 5.10
N GLU A 30 -18.65 7.37 5.38
CA GLU A 30 -19.59 6.85 4.38
C GLU A 30 -19.91 7.89 3.30
N ALA A 31 -20.07 9.17 3.65
CA ALA A 31 -20.22 10.25 2.67
C ALA A 31 -18.99 10.36 1.74
N ASN A 32 -17.78 10.30 2.29
CA ASN A 32 -16.55 10.31 1.49
C ASN A 32 -16.42 9.07 0.60
N ARG A 33 -16.84 7.90 1.09
CA ARG A 33 -16.88 6.66 0.31
C ARG A 33 -17.82 6.79 -0.88
N ARG A 34 -19.06 7.22 -0.65
CA ARG A 34 -20.05 7.45 -1.71
C ARG A 34 -19.54 8.44 -2.75
N LYS A 35 -18.89 9.52 -2.32
CA LYS A 35 -18.26 10.49 -3.24
C LYS A 35 -17.22 9.83 -4.14
N ARG A 36 -16.32 9.00 -3.59
CA ARG A 36 -15.29 8.32 -4.39
C ARG A 36 -15.87 7.31 -5.35
N LEU A 37 -16.86 6.53 -4.92
CA LEU A 37 -17.53 5.57 -5.79
C LEU A 37 -18.23 6.27 -6.95
N ALA A 38 -18.91 7.39 -6.70
CA ALA A 38 -19.52 8.19 -7.77
C ALA A 38 -18.47 8.72 -8.77
N ILE A 39 -17.30 9.15 -8.28
CA ILE A 39 -16.19 9.57 -9.15
C ILE A 39 -15.63 8.40 -9.96
N ALA A 40 -15.48 7.22 -9.33
CA ALA A 40 -15.03 6.01 -10.02
C ALA A 40 -16.00 5.64 -11.16
N GLU A 41 -17.31 5.71 -10.93
CA GLU A 41 -18.32 5.50 -11.97
C GLU A 41 -18.19 6.52 -13.11
N SER A 42 -17.97 7.81 -12.81
CA SER A 42 -17.76 8.84 -13.83
C SER A 42 -16.51 8.57 -14.66
N MET A 43 -15.38 8.24 -14.02
CA MET A 43 -14.12 7.92 -14.71
C MET A 43 -14.27 6.71 -15.64
N LYS A 44 -14.98 5.67 -15.19
CA LYS A 44 -15.27 4.49 -16.02
C LYS A 44 -16.12 4.84 -17.23
N ALA A 45 -17.18 5.63 -17.04
CA ALA A 45 -18.04 6.07 -18.14
C ALA A 45 -17.28 6.94 -19.15
N GLU A 46 -16.46 7.87 -18.68
CA GLU A 46 -15.59 8.73 -19.51
C GLU A 46 -14.56 7.92 -20.31
N ALA A 47 -13.99 6.88 -19.69
CA ALA A 47 -13.00 6.01 -20.31
C ALA A 47 -13.58 5.01 -21.30
N GLY A 48 -14.91 4.83 -21.34
CA GLY A 48 -15.55 3.80 -22.15
C GLY A 48 -15.41 2.39 -21.56
N VAL A 49 -15.29 2.27 -20.24
CA VAL A 49 -15.28 0.95 -19.56
C VAL A 49 -16.67 0.31 -19.68
N VAL A 50 -16.71 -0.88 -20.26
CA VAL A 50 -17.93 -1.66 -20.50
C VAL A 50 -18.30 -2.51 -19.28
N GLU A 51 -17.30 -3.09 -18.61
CA GLU A 51 -17.49 -3.98 -17.46
C GLU A 51 -16.39 -3.79 -16.41
N HIS A 52 -16.76 -3.88 -15.13
CA HIS A 52 -15.81 -3.79 -14.02
C HIS A 52 -15.96 -5.02 -13.09
N ASN A 53 -14.94 -5.86 -13.10
CA ASN A 53 -14.80 -6.97 -12.16
C ASN A 53 -14.08 -6.49 -10.90
N VAL A 54 -14.80 -6.45 -9.77
CA VAL A 54 -14.26 -5.90 -8.53
C VAL A 54 -13.40 -6.92 -7.78
N TRP A 55 -12.12 -6.58 -7.56
CA TRP A 55 -11.21 -7.33 -6.68
C TRP A 55 -11.22 -6.71 -5.27
N GLU A 56 -12.04 -7.26 -4.37
CA GLU A 56 -12.30 -6.65 -3.06
C GLU A 56 -11.07 -6.53 -2.14
N HIS A 57 -10.08 -7.40 -2.31
CA HIS A 57 -8.95 -7.55 -1.41
C HIS A 57 -7.60 -7.23 -2.04
N GLU A 58 -7.59 -6.85 -3.32
CA GLU A 58 -6.35 -6.58 -4.04
C GLU A 58 -6.05 -5.08 -4.11
N PHE A 59 -4.77 -4.76 -4.30
CA PHE A 59 -4.29 -3.41 -4.60
C PHE A 59 -3.57 -3.41 -5.96
N ALA A 60 -4.08 -4.23 -6.87
CA ALA A 60 -3.63 -4.36 -8.25
C ALA A 60 -4.84 -4.15 -9.17
N GLY A 61 -4.57 -3.85 -10.43
CA GLY A 61 -5.57 -3.78 -11.47
C GLY A 61 -5.07 -4.40 -12.77
N LEU A 62 -6.00 -4.63 -13.69
CA LEU A 62 -5.77 -5.13 -15.03
C LEU A 62 -6.84 -4.60 -15.98
N ALA A 63 -6.42 -3.99 -17.08
CA ALA A 63 -7.30 -3.59 -18.17
C ALA A 63 -7.26 -4.61 -19.33
N GLU A 64 -8.43 -5.15 -19.70
CA GLU A 64 -8.61 -5.95 -20.91
C GLU A 64 -8.98 -5.03 -22.08
N LEU A 65 -7.96 -4.58 -22.81
CA LEU A 65 -8.11 -3.58 -23.89
C LEU A 65 -9.10 -4.02 -24.97
N GLU A 66 -9.09 -5.27 -25.40
CA GLU A 66 -9.94 -5.76 -26.49
C GLU A 66 -11.44 -5.69 -26.17
N ASN A 67 -11.80 -5.84 -24.89
CA ASN A 67 -13.19 -5.95 -24.44
C ASN A 67 -13.68 -4.70 -23.70
N GLY A 68 -12.82 -3.70 -23.47
CA GLY A 68 -13.16 -2.53 -22.67
C GLY A 68 -13.43 -2.85 -21.20
N ARG A 69 -12.85 -3.92 -20.66
CA ARG A 69 -13.11 -4.37 -19.28
C ARG A 69 -11.96 -4.01 -18.37
N ILE A 70 -12.27 -3.78 -17.10
CA ILE A 70 -11.25 -3.63 -16.06
C ILE A 70 -11.50 -4.62 -14.92
N HIS A 71 -10.41 -5.10 -14.34
CA HIS A 71 -10.39 -5.82 -13.08
C HIS A 71 -9.62 -4.98 -12.08
N SER A 72 -10.29 -4.48 -11.06
CA SER A 72 -9.63 -3.57 -10.12
C SER A 72 -10.42 -3.48 -8.81
N PRO A 73 -9.90 -2.80 -7.78
CA PRO A 73 -10.66 -2.55 -6.57
C PRO A 73 -11.77 -1.53 -6.84
N GLU A 74 -12.83 -1.51 -6.02
CA GLU A 74 -14.02 -0.66 -6.28
C GLU A 74 -13.77 0.87 -6.19
N GLY A 75 -12.64 1.32 -5.63
CA GLY A 75 -12.37 2.75 -5.43
C GLY A 75 -12.80 3.32 -4.08
N ARG A 76 -12.95 2.48 -3.04
CA ARG A 76 -13.47 2.91 -1.72
C ARG A 76 -12.54 3.88 -0.98
N ASN A 77 -11.24 3.84 -1.26
CA ASN A 77 -10.23 4.75 -0.70
C ASN A 77 -9.40 5.39 -1.82
N MET A 78 -8.54 6.35 -1.47
CA MET A 78 -7.75 7.12 -2.44
C MET A 78 -6.88 6.25 -3.35
N ARG A 79 -6.19 5.26 -2.77
CA ARG A 79 -5.30 4.38 -3.53
C ARG A 79 -6.08 3.47 -4.47
N GLN A 80 -7.19 2.89 -3.99
CA GLN A 80 -8.08 2.10 -4.83
C GLN A 80 -8.67 2.92 -5.97
N LEU A 81 -9.14 4.14 -5.69
CA LEU A 81 -9.69 5.01 -6.72
C LEU A 81 -8.64 5.38 -7.77
N TYR A 82 -7.39 5.55 -7.33
CA TYR A 82 -6.28 5.81 -8.23
C TYR A 82 -5.97 4.62 -9.14
N ILE A 83 -6.02 3.39 -8.61
CA ILE A 83 -5.90 2.17 -9.42
C ILE A 83 -7.03 2.10 -10.45
N VAL A 84 -8.28 2.37 -10.06
CA VAL A 84 -9.40 2.43 -11.02
C VAL A 84 -9.13 3.45 -12.13
N ALA A 85 -8.65 4.64 -11.78
CA ALA A 85 -8.32 5.68 -12.74
C ALA A 85 -7.18 5.27 -13.69
N HIS A 86 -6.18 4.54 -13.19
CA HIS A 86 -5.09 3.98 -13.99
C HIS A 86 -5.63 2.97 -15.02
N GLU A 87 -6.46 2.01 -14.60
CA GLU A 87 -7.06 1.04 -15.53
C GLU A 87 -7.99 1.71 -16.54
N CYS A 88 -8.73 2.73 -16.12
CA CYS A 88 -9.52 3.57 -17.02
C CYS A 88 -8.62 4.26 -18.07
N GLY A 89 -7.42 4.70 -17.69
CA GLY A 89 -6.44 5.27 -18.62
C GLY A 89 -6.00 4.29 -19.70
N HIS A 90 -5.81 3.01 -19.34
CA HIS A 90 -5.53 1.97 -20.33
C HIS A 90 -6.66 1.81 -21.34
N ILE A 91 -7.92 1.74 -20.89
CA ILE A 91 -9.07 1.63 -21.79
C ILE A 91 -9.19 2.88 -22.67
N PHE A 92 -9.07 4.07 -22.09
CA PHE A 92 -9.22 5.32 -22.83
C PHE A 92 -8.14 5.54 -23.90
N LEU A 93 -6.89 5.19 -23.60
CA LEU A 93 -5.74 5.54 -24.45
C LEU A 93 -5.26 4.40 -25.36
N HIS A 94 -5.49 3.14 -24.98
CA HIS A 94 -4.81 1.99 -25.61
C HIS A 94 -5.76 0.96 -26.22
N THR A 95 -7.06 1.23 -26.30
CA THR A 95 -8.05 0.37 -26.99
C THR A 95 -7.98 0.44 -28.52
N SER A 96 -7.29 1.43 -29.07
CA SER A 96 -7.17 1.64 -30.52
C SER A 96 -5.74 1.95 -30.94
N GLU A 97 -5.45 1.79 -32.24
CA GLU A 97 -4.18 2.18 -32.83
C GLU A 97 -4.00 3.71 -32.78
N PRO A 98 -2.78 4.22 -32.52
CA PRO A 98 -1.52 3.49 -32.33
C PRO A 98 -1.29 2.97 -30.89
N GLY A 99 -2.21 3.21 -29.96
CA GLY A 99 -2.03 2.96 -28.53
C GLY A 99 -1.70 1.51 -28.18
N ILE A 100 -2.30 0.53 -28.86
CA ILE A 100 -2.07 -0.91 -28.61
C ILE A 100 -0.65 -1.39 -28.97
N ARG A 101 0.10 -0.63 -29.78
CA ARG A 101 1.47 -0.99 -30.22
C ARG A 101 2.56 -0.27 -29.45
N LEU A 102 2.19 0.53 -28.46
CA LEU A 102 3.17 1.22 -27.64
C LEU A 102 3.96 0.22 -26.79
N PRO A 103 5.26 0.46 -26.55
CA PRO A 103 6.00 -0.29 -25.54
C PRO A 103 5.30 -0.17 -24.17
N THR A 104 5.33 -1.23 -23.37
CA THR A 104 4.61 -1.30 -22.09
C THR A 104 4.96 -0.12 -21.18
N HIS A 105 6.23 0.24 -21.02
CA HIS A 105 6.61 1.39 -20.19
C HIS A 105 6.00 2.73 -20.63
N VAL A 106 5.69 2.89 -21.93
CA VAL A 106 4.99 4.06 -22.45
C VAL A 106 3.51 3.99 -22.11
N MET A 107 2.87 2.83 -22.30
CA MET A 107 1.47 2.64 -21.93
C MET A 107 1.25 2.95 -20.45
N GLU A 108 2.15 2.48 -19.59
CA GLU A 108 2.11 2.66 -18.14
C GLU A 108 2.31 4.13 -17.75
N LEU A 109 3.27 4.82 -18.37
CA LEU A 109 3.43 6.28 -18.22
C LEU A 109 2.13 7.03 -18.57
N GLU A 110 1.52 6.68 -19.70
CA GLU A 110 0.34 7.37 -20.20
C GLU A 110 -0.89 7.09 -19.32
N ALA A 111 -1.08 5.86 -18.84
CA ALA A 111 -2.12 5.51 -17.89
C ALA A 111 -1.95 6.24 -16.53
N GLU A 112 -0.74 6.31 -16.00
CA GLU A 112 -0.45 7.03 -14.75
C GLU A 112 -0.68 8.55 -14.85
N THR A 113 -0.32 9.13 -15.99
CA THR A 113 -0.56 10.54 -16.28
C THR A 113 -2.06 10.80 -16.45
N TYR A 114 -2.80 9.92 -17.13
CA TYR A 114 -4.26 9.98 -17.20
C TYR A 114 -4.89 9.96 -15.81
N ALA A 115 -4.45 9.06 -14.91
CA ALA A 115 -4.98 8.99 -13.56
C ALA A 115 -4.81 10.31 -12.79
N HIS A 116 -3.68 11.00 -12.93
CA HIS A 116 -3.47 12.32 -12.34
C HIS A 116 -4.42 13.38 -12.92
N HIS A 117 -4.58 13.41 -14.25
CA HIS A 117 -5.52 14.33 -14.89
C HIS A 117 -6.97 14.07 -14.48
N ALA A 118 -7.39 12.80 -14.45
CA ALA A 118 -8.74 12.42 -14.05
C ALA A 118 -9.02 12.86 -12.61
N PHE A 119 -8.10 12.66 -11.68
CA PHE A 119 -8.25 13.16 -10.31
C PHE A 119 -8.45 14.68 -10.28
N ARG A 120 -7.61 15.44 -11.00
CA ARG A 120 -7.73 16.90 -11.10
C ARG A 120 -9.08 17.32 -11.69
N GLN A 121 -9.51 16.71 -12.79
CA GLN A 121 -10.78 16.97 -13.45
C GLN A 121 -11.97 16.74 -12.51
N HIS A 122 -11.91 15.68 -11.70
CA HIS A 122 -12.92 15.34 -10.70
C HIS A 122 -12.78 16.11 -9.37
N GLY A 123 -11.93 17.14 -9.34
CA GLY A 123 -11.75 18.01 -8.16
C GLY A 123 -11.11 17.30 -6.97
N MET A 124 -10.23 16.33 -7.24
CA MET A 124 -9.50 15.55 -6.26
C MET A 124 -7.99 15.75 -6.41
N ARG A 125 -7.32 15.93 -5.28
CA ARG A 125 -5.86 15.95 -5.23
C ARG A 125 -5.32 14.53 -5.08
N VAL A 126 -4.35 14.16 -5.92
CA VAL A 126 -3.59 12.92 -5.76
C VAL A 126 -2.65 13.05 -4.54
N PRO A 127 -2.70 12.12 -3.58
CA PRO A 127 -1.75 12.10 -2.47
C PRO A 127 -0.31 11.91 -2.96
N ARG A 128 0.65 12.59 -2.30
CA ARG A 128 2.07 12.54 -2.70
C ARG A 128 2.64 11.12 -2.72
N ASP A 129 2.26 10.29 -1.76
CA ASP A 129 2.68 8.88 -1.68
C ASP A 129 2.14 8.04 -2.84
N VAL A 130 0.97 8.39 -3.38
CA VAL A 130 0.42 7.76 -4.59
C VAL A 130 1.19 8.22 -5.83
N THR A 131 1.55 9.50 -5.93
CA THR A 131 2.43 9.99 -7.01
C THR A 131 3.82 9.35 -6.96
N GLU A 132 4.41 9.18 -5.78
CA GLU A 132 5.69 8.48 -5.61
C GLU A 132 5.56 7.00 -6.02
N PHE A 133 4.48 6.33 -5.63
CA PHE A 133 4.18 4.96 -6.08
C PHE A 133 4.06 4.85 -7.61
N ALA A 134 3.36 5.78 -8.28
CA ALA A 134 3.23 5.80 -9.73
C ALA A 134 4.59 5.90 -10.44
N ARG A 135 5.51 6.72 -9.90
CA ARG A 135 6.87 6.86 -10.45
C ARG A 135 7.67 5.58 -10.32
N ASP A 136 7.65 4.96 -9.15
CA ASP A 136 8.30 3.68 -8.90
C ASP A 136 7.72 2.59 -9.82
N TYR A 137 6.41 2.63 -10.08
CA TYR A 137 5.71 1.69 -10.95
C TYR A 137 6.18 1.80 -12.40
N VAL A 138 6.18 3.01 -12.98
CA VAL A 138 6.72 3.26 -14.32
C VAL A 138 8.21 2.88 -14.40
N ALA A 139 9.00 3.17 -13.36
CA ALA A 139 10.41 2.78 -13.31
C ALA A 139 10.60 1.25 -13.41
N SER A 140 9.70 0.49 -12.80
CA SER A 140 9.74 -0.98 -12.85
C SER A 140 9.47 -1.52 -14.27
N TRP A 141 8.56 -0.89 -15.00
CA TRP A 141 8.27 -1.24 -16.41
C TRP A 141 9.39 -0.82 -17.36
N ILE A 142 10.02 0.34 -17.13
CA ILE A 142 11.23 0.74 -17.85
C ILE A 142 12.33 -0.32 -17.70
N ALA A 143 12.54 -0.85 -16.49
CA ALA A 143 13.54 -1.87 -16.25
C ALA A 143 13.23 -3.17 -17.03
N ARG A 144 11.97 -3.61 -17.04
CA ARG A 144 11.52 -4.80 -17.79
C ARG A 144 11.69 -4.62 -19.29
N ASP A 145 11.24 -3.51 -19.85
CA ASP A 145 11.34 -3.24 -21.28
C ASP A 145 12.81 -3.07 -21.71
N ARG A 146 13.66 -2.52 -20.83
CA ARG A 146 15.11 -2.45 -21.08
C ARG A 146 15.75 -3.84 -21.13
N GLU A 147 15.37 -4.74 -20.21
CA GLU A 147 15.83 -6.13 -20.20
C GLU A 147 15.37 -6.89 -21.45
N ALA A 148 14.18 -6.57 -21.96
CA ALA A 148 13.67 -7.08 -23.23
C ALA A 148 14.33 -6.46 -24.48
N GLY A 149 15.26 -5.50 -24.32
CA GLY A 149 15.94 -4.82 -25.42
C GLY A 149 15.10 -3.76 -26.12
N CYS A 150 13.97 -3.33 -25.54
CA CYS A 150 13.15 -2.26 -26.07
C CYS A 150 13.84 -0.90 -25.89
N ALA A 151 13.68 -0.02 -26.88
CA ALA A 151 14.11 1.37 -26.75
C ALA A 151 13.24 2.07 -25.68
N ILE A 152 13.88 2.76 -24.74
CA ILE A 152 13.18 3.44 -23.64
C ILE A 152 12.84 4.88 -24.02
N ASP A 153 11.58 5.27 -23.86
CA ASP A 153 11.10 6.65 -24.05
C ASP A 153 11.62 7.55 -22.93
N GLN A 154 12.30 8.63 -23.30
CA GLN A 154 12.88 9.59 -22.35
C GLN A 154 11.84 10.20 -21.42
N ARG A 155 10.59 10.39 -21.87
CA ARG A 155 9.53 10.98 -21.02
C ARG A 155 9.15 10.05 -19.87
N ALA A 156 9.22 8.73 -20.09
CA ALA A 156 8.97 7.76 -19.03
C ALA A 156 10.10 7.80 -17.98
N LEU A 157 11.35 7.93 -18.42
CA LEU A 157 12.50 8.15 -17.53
C LEU A 157 12.34 9.44 -16.73
N ASP A 158 12.03 10.55 -17.38
CA ASP A 158 11.86 11.85 -16.72
C ASP A 158 10.71 11.82 -15.71
N PHE A 159 9.62 11.11 -16.01
CA PHE A 159 8.51 10.91 -15.08
C PHE A 159 8.94 10.09 -13.87
N ALA A 160 9.58 8.94 -14.09
CA ALA A 160 10.09 8.07 -13.04
C ALA A 160 11.10 8.77 -12.11
N MET A 161 11.94 9.65 -12.66
CA MET A 161 12.87 10.49 -11.89
C MET A 161 12.19 11.69 -11.21
N GLY A 162 10.92 11.95 -11.51
CA GLY A 162 10.18 13.09 -11.01
C GLY A 162 10.58 14.44 -11.59
N VAL A 163 11.35 14.43 -12.68
CA VAL A 163 11.73 15.61 -13.48
C VAL A 163 10.51 16.12 -14.25
N ARG A 164 9.78 15.20 -14.89
CA ARG A 164 8.55 15.50 -15.62
C ARG A 164 7.35 15.61 -14.69
N SER A 165 6.50 16.60 -14.93
CA SER A 165 5.22 16.75 -14.25
C SER A 165 4.23 15.68 -14.72
N PRO A 166 3.42 15.09 -13.82
CA PRO A 166 2.32 14.20 -14.20
C PRO A 166 1.16 14.93 -14.89
N PHE A 167 1.27 16.24 -15.12
CA PHE A 167 0.28 17.04 -15.85
C PHE A 167 0.81 17.53 -17.20
N GLU A 168 2.02 17.13 -17.58
CA GLU A 168 2.53 17.45 -18.91
C GLU A 168 1.72 16.70 -19.98
N PRO A 169 1.38 17.37 -21.10
CA PRO A 169 0.54 16.78 -22.14
C PRO A 169 1.02 15.40 -22.60
N LEU A 170 0.08 14.48 -22.73
CA LEU A 170 0.30 13.17 -23.36
C LEU A 170 0.12 13.24 -24.87
N ARG A 171 0.66 12.24 -25.57
CA ARG A 171 0.46 12.11 -27.03
C ARG A 171 -1.00 11.85 -27.37
N MET A 172 -1.64 10.99 -26.59
CA MET A 172 -2.96 10.42 -26.88
C MET A 172 -4.11 11.07 -26.10
N VAL A 173 -3.84 12.04 -25.21
CA VAL A 173 -4.90 12.72 -24.44
C VAL A 173 -5.45 13.90 -25.24
N PRO A 174 -6.79 13.99 -25.44
CA PRO A 174 -7.42 15.11 -26.12
C PRO A 174 -7.01 16.46 -25.53
N SER A 175 -6.77 17.45 -26.40
CA SER A 175 -6.44 18.82 -25.97
C SER A 175 -7.48 19.44 -25.02
N ALA A 176 -8.73 18.99 -25.09
CA ALA A 176 -9.78 19.40 -24.15
C ALA A 176 -9.43 19.13 -22.68
N TRP A 177 -8.67 18.06 -22.39
CA TRP A 177 -8.18 17.75 -21.04
C TRP A 177 -6.96 18.59 -20.64
N GLN A 178 -6.31 19.23 -21.61
CA GLN A 178 -5.11 20.04 -21.38
C GLN A 178 -5.45 21.48 -20.95
N HIS A 179 -6.72 21.91 -21.00
CA HIS A 179 -7.10 23.35 -20.86
C HIS A 179 -8.04 23.64 -19.67
N GLY A 180 -8.30 22.65 -18.81
CA GLY A 180 -9.19 22.79 -17.65
C GLY A 180 -8.48 23.31 -16.39
N ARG A 181 -8.74 24.58 -16.04
CA ARG A 181 -8.37 25.31 -14.80
C ARG A 181 -6.89 25.59 -14.60
N VAL A 182 -6.37 26.53 -15.39
CA VAL A 182 -5.04 27.15 -15.25
C VAL A 182 -4.88 27.94 -13.95
N GLU A 183 -5.97 28.34 -13.26
CA GLU A 183 -5.86 29.20 -12.07
C GLU A 183 -5.23 28.53 -10.83
N GLU A 184 -5.35 27.21 -10.65
CA GLU A 184 -4.77 26.53 -9.47
C GLU A 184 -3.27 26.21 -9.63
N ASP A 185 -2.75 26.11 -10.86
CA ASP A 185 -1.33 25.79 -11.09
C ASP A 185 -0.39 26.97 -10.81
N VAL A 186 -0.91 28.21 -10.88
CA VAL A 186 -0.12 29.42 -10.55
C VAL A 186 0.36 29.35 -9.10
N VAL A 187 -0.44 28.79 -8.20
CA VAL A 187 -0.09 28.63 -6.77
C VAL A 187 1.07 27.65 -6.58
N PHE A 188 1.15 26.58 -7.39
CA PHE A 188 2.25 25.61 -7.34
C PHE A 188 3.53 26.14 -8.00
N ALA A 189 3.39 26.97 -9.05
CA ALA A 189 4.52 27.63 -9.67
C ALA A 189 5.15 28.66 -8.73
N GLU A 190 4.35 29.39 -7.94
CA GLU A 190 4.85 30.39 -6.97
C GLU A 190 5.61 29.74 -5.79
N GLU A 191 5.16 28.56 -5.34
CA GLU A 191 5.84 27.78 -4.29
C GLU A 191 7.16 27.13 -4.78
N ARG A 192 7.32 26.91 -6.10
CA ARG A 192 8.60 26.46 -6.72
C ARG A 192 9.50 27.60 -7.20
N SER A 193 8.94 28.74 -7.59
CA SER A 193 9.66 29.90 -8.11
C SER A 193 10.57 30.56 -7.06
N THR A 194 10.27 30.38 -5.78
CA THR A 194 11.15 30.83 -4.69
C THR A 194 12.27 29.84 -4.36
N ALA A 195 12.28 28.66 -4.98
CA ALA A 195 13.22 27.57 -4.74
C ALA A 195 14.01 27.14 -5.99
N THR A 196 14.14 28.03 -6.99
CA THR A 196 14.97 27.76 -8.18
C THR A 196 16.44 28.15 -7.90
N GLU A 197 17.00 27.52 -6.87
CA GLU A 197 18.45 27.40 -6.74
C GLU A 197 18.88 26.32 -7.74
N THR A 198 19.93 26.58 -8.54
CA THR A 198 20.44 25.64 -9.54
C THR A 198 20.86 24.34 -8.86
N VAL A 199 20.02 23.32 -8.91
CA VAL A 199 20.33 22.02 -8.32
C VAL A 199 21.44 21.38 -9.14
N ASN A 200 22.60 21.21 -8.51
CA ASN A 200 23.75 20.56 -9.12
C ASN A 200 23.39 19.09 -9.43
N VAL A 201 23.64 18.64 -10.67
CA VAL A 201 23.40 17.26 -11.13
C VAL A 201 24.11 16.24 -10.23
N ASP A 202 25.29 16.57 -9.72
CA ASP A 202 26.03 15.71 -8.79
C ASP A 202 25.32 15.57 -7.43
N GLU A 203 24.63 16.63 -6.99
CA GLU A 203 23.84 16.61 -5.75
C GLU A 203 22.55 15.80 -5.92
N LEU A 204 21.90 15.89 -7.08
CA LEU A 204 20.76 15.04 -7.45
C LEU A 204 21.14 13.55 -7.51
N ASN A 205 22.29 13.22 -8.11
CA ASN A 205 22.82 11.86 -8.14
C ASN A 205 23.14 11.36 -6.72
N ALA A 206 23.72 12.21 -5.87
CA ALA A 206 23.98 11.88 -4.47
C ALA A 206 22.69 11.64 -3.66
N ILE A 207 21.64 12.46 -3.88
CA ILE A 207 20.33 12.28 -3.26
C ILE A 207 19.68 10.97 -3.73
N HIS A 208 19.72 10.68 -5.04
CA HIS A 208 19.21 9.43 -5.59
C HIS A 208 19.92 8.21 -4.98
N GLU A 209 21.25 8.27 -4.88
CA GLU A 209 22.02 7.20 -4.28
C GLU A 209 21.70 7.04 -2.78
N GLN A 210 21.49 8.14 -2.04
CA GLN A 210 21.05 8.09 -0.65
C GLN A 210 19.65 7.47 -0.50
N ILE A 211 18.70 7.77 -1.39
CA ILE A 211 17.36 7.18 -1.39
C ILE A 211 17.46 5.67 -1.63
N MET A 212 18.24 5.26 -2.63
CA MET A 212 18.47 3.84 -2.93
C MET A 212 19.18 3.13 -1.78
N GLN A 213 20.17 3.76 -1.14
CA GLN A 213 20.83 3.24 0.05
C GLN A 213 19.87 3.12 1.25
N ALA A 214 18.98 4.09 1.45
CA ALA A 214 17.95 4.04 2.50
C ALA A 214 16.94 2.92 2.25
N GLY A 215 16.54 2.69 0.99
CA GLY A 215 15.77 1.53 0.56
C GLY A 215 16.48 0.21 0.89
N ARG A 216 17.76 0.09 0.51
CA ARG A 216 18.60 -1.08 0.85
C ARG A 216 18.76 -1.29 2.36
N ARG A 217 18.88 -0.22 3.17
CA ARG A 217 18.93 -0.31 4.64
C ARG A 217 17.60 -0.77 5.23
N ARG A 218 16.47 -0.26 4.76
CA ARG A 218 15.13 -0.71 5.18
C ARG A 218 14.91 -2.19 4.85
N LYS A 219 15.26 -2.62 3.64
CA LYS A 219 15.21 -4.03 3.24
C LYS A 219 16.09 -4.91 4.13
N ARG A 220 17.33 -4.48 4.44
CA ARG A 220 18.22 -5.20 5.38
C ARG A 220 17.66 -5.29 6.79
N HIS A 221 17.09 -4.21 7.34
CA HIS A 221 16.45 -4.25 8.66
C HIS A 221 15.23 -5.15 8.69
N TRP A 222 14.41 -5.13 7.63
CA TRP A 222 13.25 -6.03 7.51
C TRP A 222 13.67 -7.50 7.43
N LEU A 223 14.67 -7.83 6.60
CA LEU A 223 15.24 -9.18 6.51
C LEU A 223 15.91 -9.61 7.82
N ALA A 224 16.61 -8.72 8.51
CA ALA A 224 17.18 -9.00 9.84
C ALA A 224 16.09 -9.25 10.89
N GLY A 225 14.98 -8.52 10.83
CA GLY A 225 13.80 -8.76 11.68
C GLY A 225 13.17 -10.13 11.44
N ILE A 226 13.08 -10.56 10.18
CA ILE A 226 12.62 -11.92 9.83
C ILE A 226 13.60 -12.97 10.33
N GLY A 227 14.91 -12.76 10.14
CA GLY A 227 15.94 -13.68 10.63
C GLY A 227 15.90 -13.86 12.15
N ALA A 228 15.76 -12.77 12.89
CA ALA A 228 15.61 -12.81 14.35
C ALA A 228 14.34 -13.57 14.77
N PHE A 229 13.20 -13.29 14.11
CA PHE A 229 11.95 -14.00 14.36
C PHE A 229 12.07 -15.52 14.10
N LEU A 230 12.67 -15.92 12.97
CA LEU A 230 12.87 -17.33 12.64
C LEU A 230 13.82 -18.02 13.62
N SER A 231 14.86 -17.32 14.11
CA SER A 231 15.77 -17.84 15.13
C SER A 231 15.06 -18.03 16.47
N GLU A 232 14.21 -17.09 16.90
CA GLU A 232 13.42 -17.23 18.13
C GLU A 232 12.41 -18.38 18.02
N LEU A 233 11.73 -18.48 16.87
CA LEU A 233 10.80 -19.58 16.57
C LEU A 233 11.52 -20.94 16.59
N GLY A 234 12.69 -21.03 15.96
CA GLY A 234 13.52 -22.24 15.98
C GLY A 234 13.96 -22.63 17.40
N GLY A 235 14.40 -21.66 18.21
CA GLY A 235 14.76 -21.90 19.61
C GLY A 235 13.57 -22.34 20.48
N TRP A 236 12.38 -21.80 20.22
CA TRP A 236 11.15 -22.25 20.88
C TRP A 236 10.78 -23.67 20.48
N LEU A 237 10.79 -24.00 19.18
CA LEU A 237 10.52 -25.35 18.69
C LEU A 237 11.50 -26.39 19.27
N TRP A 238 12.79 -26.04 19.34
CA TRP A 238 13.81 -26.90 19.95
C TRP A 238 13.55 -27.16 21.44
N ARG A 239 13.19 -26.13 22.21
CA ARG A 239 12.84 -26.29 23.63
C ARG A 239 11.60 -27.17 23.81
N SER A 240 10.57 -26.94 23.00
CA SER A 240 9.34 -27.74 23.01
C SER A 240 9.62 -29.22 22.67
N ALA A 241 10.44 -29.48 21.65
CA ALA A 241 10.86 -30.84 21.30
C ALA A 241 11.65 -31.53 22.43
N ASN A 242 12.55 -30.80 23.10
CA ASN A 242 13.27 -31.33 24.26
C ASN A 242 12.32 -31.64 25.41
N HIS A 243 11.35 -30.78 25.74
CA HIS A 243 10.38 -31.07 26.79
C HIS A 243 9.58 -32.36 26.51
N VAL A 244 9.19 -32.59 25.26
CA VAL A 244 8.53 -33.83 24.84
C VAL A 244 9.48 -35.03 25.00
N ALA A 245 10.73 -34.91 24.57
CA ALA A 245 11.73 -35.96 24.71
C ALA A 245 12.01 -36.32 26.19
N TRP A 246 12.17 -35.31 27.06
CA TRP A 246 12.33 -35.50 28.50
C TRP A 246 11.11 -36.16 29.14
N GLY A 247 9.90 -35.76 28.75
CA GLY A 247 8.65 -36.41 29.19
C GLY A 247 8.59 -37.89 28.80
N MET A 248 8.99 -38.22 27.57
CA MET A 248 9.09 -39.60 27.10
C MET A 248 10.17 -40.40 27.84
N SER A 249 11.35 -39.82 28.10
CA SER A 249 12.41 -40.46 28.87
C SER A 249 12.01 -40.74 30.31
N LEU A 250 11.33 -39.79 30.98
CA LEU A 250 10.78 -39.99 32.33
C LEU A 250 9.71 -41.09 32.35
N TYR A 251 8.85 -41.14 31.33
CA TYR A 251 7.86 -42.20 31.17
C TYR A 251 8.51 -43.59 30.99
N VAL A 252 9.54 -43.69 30.15
CA VAL A 252 10.29 -44.94 29.94
C VAL A 252 11.02 -45.36 31.23
N MET A 253 11.68 -44.43 31.92
CA MET A 253 12.34 -44.71 33.20
C MET A 253 11.35 -45.17 34.26
N ALA A 254 10.19 -44.52 34.41
CA ALA A 254 9.13 -44.94 35.33
C ALA A 254 8.64 -46.36 35.01
N ARG A 255 8.54 -46.72 33.73
CA ARG A 255 8.11 -48.04 33.27
C ARG A 255 9.17 -49.13 33.51
N ILE A 256 10.46 -48.80 33.40
CA ILE A 256 11.58 -49.73 33.65
C ILE A 256 11.82 -49.90 35.16
N SER A 257 11.64 -48.86 35.97
CA SER A 257 11.89 -48.90 37.42
C SER A 257 10.74 -49.49 38.23
N ALA A 258 9.52 -49.50 37.72
CA ALA A 258 8.35 -50.04 38.43
C ALA A 258 8.51 -51.49 38.94
N PRO A 259 9.08 -52.45 38.17
CA PRO A 259 9.30 -53.83 38.66
C PRO A 259 10.30 -53.91 39.81
N LEU A 260 11.24 -52.96 39.92
CA LEU A 260 12.27 -52.96 40.96
C LEU A 260 11.75 -52.47 42.31
N THR A 261 10.62 -51.76 42.32
CA THR A 261 10.03 -51.19 43.55
C THR A 261 9.02 -52.11 44.24
N GLY A 262 8.73 -53.30 43.67
CA GLY A 262 7.78 -54.25 44.26
C GLY A 262 6.33 -53.74 44.28
N LEU A 263 6.02 -52.65 43.58
CA LEU A 263 4.66 -52.15 43.42
C LEU A 263 3.96 -52.98 42.32
N PRO A 264 2.83 -53.65 42.65
CA PRO A 264 2.15 -54.51 41.70
C PRO A 264 1.44 -53.65 40.63
N LEU A 265 1.90 -53.74 39.38
CA LEU A 265 1.27 -53.09 38.23
C LEU A 265 0.25 -53.98 37.51
N ASP A 266 -0.10 -55.14 38.05
CA ASP A 266 -0.96 -56.14 37.41
C ASP A 266 -2.46 -55.78 37.38
N GLY A 267 -2.83 -54.53 37.70
CA GLY A 267 -4.22 -54.07 37.73
C GLY A 267 -4.60 -53.01 36.70
N VAL A 268 -3.65 -52.36 36.02
CA VAL A 268 -3.96 -51.23 35.12
C VAL A 268 -3.92 -51.72 33.68
N LYS A 269 -5.04 -52.31 33.22
CA LYS A 269 -5.25 -52.56 31.79
C LYS A 269 -5.26 -51.22 31.03
N PRO A 270 -4.69 -51.14 29.81
CA PRO A 270 -4.66 -49.91 29.01
C PRO A 270 -6.04 -49.39 28.58
N ASP A 271 -7.12 -50.11 28.89
CA ASP A 271 -8.38 -50.04 28.15
C ASP A 271 -9.51 -49.27 28.88
N GLY A 272 -9.20 -48.53 29.95
CA GLY A 272 -10.23 -47.88 30.78
C GLY A 272 -10.19 -46.36 30.77
N ASP A 273 -9.50 -45.78 31.74
CA ASP A 273 -9.77 -44.37 32.09
C ASP A 273 -8.54 -43.46 32.06
N VAL A 274 -7.33 -44.02 31.88
CA VAL A 274 -6.08 -43.24 31.97
C VAL A 274 -5.65 -42.68 30.61
N TRP A 275 -5.89 -43.40 29.51
CA TRP A 275 -5.53 -42.93 28.17
C TRP A 275 -6.33 -41.70 27.72
N PRO A 276 -7.65 -41.60 27.97
CA PRO A 276 -8.40 -40.38 27.70
C PRO A 276 -7.88 -39.18 28.51
N LEU A 277 -7.43 -39.39 29.75
CA LEU A 277 -6.84 -38.34 30.59
C LEU A 277 -5.48 -37.87 30.05
N ILE A 278 -4.62 -38.78 29.60
CA ILE A 278 -3.32 -38.44 28.98
C ILE A 278 -3.54 -37.72 27.64
N CYS A 279 -4.43 -38.22 26.79
CA CYS A 279 -4.80 -37.57 25.54
C CYS A 279 -5.45 -36.20 25.77
N SER A 280 -6.27 -36.04 26.80
CA SER A 280 -6.89 -34.76 27.17
C SER A 280 -5.86 -33.77 27.72
N ALA A 281 -4.90 -34.23 28.51
CA ALA A 281 -3.79 -33.40 28.99
C ALA A 281 -2.87 -32.95 27.83
N ALA A 282 -2.58 -33.85 26.88
CA ALA A 282 -1.82 -33.52 25.68
C ALA A 282 -2.59 -32.53 24.77
N ALA A 283 -3.90 -32.75 24.58
CA ALA A 283 -4.75 -31.83 23.82
C ALA A 283 -4.87 -30.46 24.49
N ALA A 284 -5.02 -30.42 25.81
CA ALA A 284 -5.03 -29.17 26.59
C ALA A 284 -3.68 -28.43 26.48
N GLY A 285 -2.56 -29.17 26.48
CA GLY A 285 -1.23 -28.61 26.22
C GLY A 285 -1.10 -27.99 24.82
N LEU A 286 -1.63 -28.65 23.79
CA LEU A 286 -1.64 -28.13 22.42
C LEU A 286 -2.53 -26.89 22.27
N VAL A 287 -3.70 -26.87 22.93
CA VAL A 287 -4.59 -25.69 22.94
C VAL A 287 -3.93 -24.51 23.66
N TRP A 288 -3.28 -24.76 24.81
CA TRP A 288 -2.52 -23.72 25.52
C TRP A 288 -1.34 -23.19 24.71
N ALA A 289 -0.62 -24.06 24.00
CA ALA A 289 0.45 -23.64 23.10
C ALA A 289 -0.08 -22.78 21.94
N GLY A 290 -1.20 -23.17 21.32
CA GLY A 290 -1.86 -22.39 20.28
C GLY A 290 -2.36 -21.03 20.77
N PHE A 291 -2.90 -20.97 22.00
CA PHE A 291 -3.31 -19.72 22.64
C PHE A 291 -2.11 -18.81 22.94
N ALA A 292 -1.02 -19.36 23.49
CA ALA A 292 0.22 -18.61 23.76
C ALA A 292 0.83 -18.02 22.48
N ILE A 293 0.86 -18.80 21.39
CA ILE A 293 1.30 -18.33 20.06
C ILE A 293 0.42 -17.17 19.57
N SER A 294 -0.90 -17.30 19.71
CA SER A 294 -1.85 -16.26 19.29
C SER A 294 -1.70 -14.97 20.10
N VAL A 295 -1.46 -15.08 21.40
CA VAL A 295 -1.21 -13.94 22.30
C VAL A 295 0.11 -13.25 21.94
N GLU A 296 1.20 -14.00 21.71
CA GLU A 296 2.48 -13.43 21.29
C GLU A 296 2.40 -12.74 19.92
N ILE A 297 1.73 -13.34 18.93
CA ILE A 297 1.48 -12.68 17.64
C ILE A 297 0.72 -11.35 17.83
N ALA A 298 -0.30 -11.35 18.70
CA ALA A 298 -1.08 -10.15 18.98
C ALA A 298 -0.30 -9.09 19.78
N LEU A 299 0.60 -9.48 20.68
CA LEU A 299 1.49 -8.58 21.41
C LEU A 299 2.58 -8.01 20.50
N TRP A 300 3.15 -8.83 19.63
CA TRP A 300 4.13 -8.41 18.63
C TRP A 300 3.54 -7.41 17.63
N GLY A 301 2.32 -7.70 17.13
CA GLY A 301 1.56 -6.76 16.30
C GLY A 301 1.18 -5.45 17.00
N ARG A 302 1.13 -5.43 18.35
CA ARG A 302 0.97 -4.19 19.16
C ARG A 302 2.30 -3.47 19.36
N ARG A 303 3.41 -4.20 19.55
CA ARG A 303 4.76 -3.63 19.73
C ARG A 303 5.25 -2.95 18.46
N TYR A 304 5.00 -3.54 17.29
CA TYR A 304 5.30 -2.93 15.99
C TYR A 304 4.46 -1.68 15.70
N ARG A 305 3.21 -1.64 16.16
CA ARG A 305 2.36 -0.43 16.11
C ARG A 305 2.80 0.69 17.05
N ARG A 306 3.67 0.40 18.04
CA ARG A 306 4.21 1.36 19.02
C ARG A 306 5.65 1.79 18.73
N LEU A 307 6.30 1.27 17.68
CA LEU A 307 7.52 1.90 17.19
C LEU A 307 7.16 3.34 16.80
N PRO A 308 7.86 4.35 17.33
CA PRO A 308 7.49 5.74 17.08
C PRO A 308 7.50 5.95 15.58
N ALA A 309 6.38 6.41 15.04
CA ALA A 309 6.37 7.02 13.72
C ALA A 309 7.39 8.16 13.79
N THR A 310 8.59 7.94 13.24
CA THR A 310 9.72 8.89 13.23
C THR A 310 9.43 10.15 12.40
N ARG A 311 8.16 10.37 12.05
CA ARG A 311 7.63 11.48 11.25
C ARG A 311 7.86 12.83 11.92
N GLU A 312 7.87 12.90 13.25
CA GLU A 312 7.99 14.18 13.99
C GLU A 312 9.43 14.66 14.21
N ASN A 313 10.41 13.76 14.29
CA ASN A 313 11.82 14.16 14.48
C ASN A 313 12.53 14.55 13.18
N TRP A 314 12.00 14.14 12.03
CA TRP A 314 12.62 14.43 10.73
C TRP A 314 12.35 15.86 10.25
N SER A 315 11.13 16.38 10.48
CA SER A 315 10.75 17.76 10.16
C SER A 315 11.58 18.79 10.94
N ARG A 316 11.80 18.59 12.25
CA ARG A 316 12.60 19.52 13.08
C ARG A 316 14.10 19.51 12.77
N ARG A 317 14.68 18.41 12.27
CA ARG A 317 16.09 18.36 11.86
C ARG A 317 16.33 19.02 10.50
N HIS A 318 15.41 18.88 9.54
CA HIS A 318 15.54 19.54 8.24
C HIS A 318 15.40 21.06 8.34
N SER A 319 14.51 21.58 9.19
CA SER A 319 14.36 23.04 9.36
C SER A 319 15.60 23.73 9.95
N ARG A 320 16.46 23.01 10.70
CA ARG A 320 17.69 23.57 11.27
C ARG A 320 18.89 23.50 10.33
N SER A 321 18.97 22.50 9.47
CA SER A 321 20.06 22.40 8.47
C SER A 321 19.91 23.42 7.35
N VAL A 322 18.68 23.72 6.93
CA VAL A 322 18.41 24.74 5.89
C VAL A 322 18.74 26.16 6.40
N ALA A 323 18.51 26.45 7.68
CA ALA A 323 18.83 27.76 8.26
C ALA A 323 20.34 28.07 8.36
N PHE A 324 21.21 27.05 8.26
CA PHE A 324 22.67 27.23 8.35
C PHE A 324 23.33 27.46 6.98
N ALA A 325 22.69 27.02 5.89
CA ALA A 325 23.23 27.15 4.53
C ALA A 325 22.98 28.53 3.88
N VAL A 326 22.09 29.36 4.45
CA VAL A 326 21.70 30.69 3.93
C VAL A 326 22.81 31.75 4.07
N LYS A 327 24.00 31.42 4.61
CA LYS A 327 24.98 32.42 5.07
C LYS A 327 26.22 32.66 4.18
N SER A 328 26.30 32.09 2.98
CA SER A 328 27.50 32.25 2.13
C SER A 328 27.13 32.53 0.67
N GLY A 329 27.01 33.81 0.33
CA GLY A 329 26.54 34.26 -0.98
C GLY A 329 27.60 34.31 -2.10
N ALA A 330 27.04 34.62 -3.29
CA ALA A 330 27.62 35.19 -4.52
C ALA A 330 28.45 34.29 -5.46
N VAL A 331 28.00 34.15 -6.72
CA VAL A 331 28.67 34.55 -8.00
C VAL A 331 27.65 34.50 -9.16
N ALA A 332 27.81 35.38 -10.17
CA ALA A 332 26.91 35.64 -11.30
C ALA A 332 27.48 35.19 -12.68
N TYR A 333 26.59 35.21 -13.71
CA TYR A 333 26.77 35.08 -15.19
C TYR A 333 27.03 33.66 -15.76
N ASP A 334 26.63 33.25 -16.98
CA ASP A 334 26.32 33.96 -18.25
C ASP A 334 25.35 33.13 -19.15
N ASN A 335 24.68 33.81 -20.09
CA ASN A 335 23.75 33.30 -21.09
C ASN A 335 24.46 32.67 -22.31
N ASN A 336 23.96 31.55 -22.85
CA ASN A 336 24.34 31.09 -24.19
C ASN A 336 23.14 30.53 -24.99
N PRO A 337 22.70 31.18 -26.08
CA PRO A 337 21.65 30.68 -26.96
C PRO A 337 22.27 30.13 -28.26
N ARG A 338 22.22 28.80 -28.48
CA ARG A 338 22.45 28.22 -29.81
C ARG A 338 21.57 26.99 -30.06
N TYR A 339 20.45 27.21 -30.74
CA TYR A 339 19.94 26.26 -31.73
C TYR A 339 19.15 27.00 -32.82
N ARG A 340 19.68 27.02 -34.04
CA ARG A 340 18.97 27.42 -35.27
C ARG A 340 18.68 26.14 -36.06
N PRO A 341 17.44 25.89 -36.53
CA PRO A 341 17.16 24.75 -37.39
C PRO A 341 17.58 25.06 -38.84
N THR A 342 18.24 24.09 -39.47
CA THR A 342 18.53 24.08 -40.92
C THR A 342 17.26 23.76 -41.70
N GLY A 343 16.94 24.60 -42.68
CA GLY A 343 15.76 24.49 -43.55
C GLY A 343 15.80 23.30 -44.51
N GLY A 344 14.62 22.76 -44.77
CA GLY A 344 14.33 21.89 -45.90
C GLY A 344 13.99 22.70 -47.14
N LYS A 345 14.55 22.29 -48.29
CA LYS A 345 14.02 22.62 -49.62
C LYS A 345 13.21 21.42 -50.11
N ARG A 346 11.97 21.66 -50.56
CA ARG A 346 11.37 21.05 -51.74
C ARG A 346 10.58 22.13 -52.46
#